data_AF-A0A935EBP5-F1
#
_entry.id   AF-A0A935EBP5-F1
#
_cell.length_a   1.000
_cell.length_b   1.000
_cell.length_c   1.000
_cell.angle_alpha   90.00
_cell.angle_beta   90.00
_cell.angle_gamma   90.00
#
_symmetry.space_group_name_H-M   'P 1'
#
loop_
_entity.id
_entity.type
_entity.pdbx_description
1 polymer ?
#
loop_
_entity_poly.entity_id
_entity_poly.type
_entity_poly.pdbx_seq_one_letter_code
_entity_poly.pdbx_strand_id
1 'polypeptide(L)'
;MPRRLITTGRRQQAFAYVEVLLSVLLLSVLLTPALQALGTGILGSGNTVANRHFALRSRLEEVLATPFGDLYAETYLSGGNTTTSLSAARSDPVGTPDCLVVVLYRYDIATNALTGNDTGLLYVNAYYESEGAANGMSTLVGRWW
;
A
#
# COMPACT_ATOMS: atom_id res chain seq x y z
N MET A 1 -40.36 -24.60 -61.53
CA MET A 1 -38.96 -24.20 -61.27
C MET A 1 -38.59 -24.56 -59.84
N PRO A 2 -37.72 -25.55 -59.56
CA PRO A 2 -37.26 -25.80 -58.20
C PRO A 2 -35.90 -25.14 -57.93
N ARG A 3 -35.81 -24.41 -56.81
CA ARG A 3 -34.65 -23.66 -56.33
C ARG A 3 -33.75 -24.61 -55.52
N ARG A 4 -32.47 -24.76 -55.89
CA ARG A 4 -31.49 -25.60 -55.18
C ARG A 4 -31.24 -25.06 -53.77
N LEU A 5 -31.43 -25.92 -52.76
CA LEU A 5 -31.01 -25.68 -51.38
C LEU A 5 -29.49 -25.89 -51.29
N ILE A 6 -28.73 -24.84 -51.01
CA ILE A 6 -27.28 -24.91 -50.79
C ILE A 6 -27.05 -25.25 -49.31
N THR A 7 -26.49 -26.42 -49.05
CA THR A 7 -26.12 -26.91 -47.71
C THR A 7 -24.80 -26.30 -47.26
N THR A 8 -24.83 -25.15 -46.57
CA THR A 8 -23.66 -24.43 -46.07
C THR A 8 -23.18 -24.83 -44.66
N GLY A 9 -23.86 -25.76 -43.96
CA GLY A 9 -23.60 -26.05 -42.54
C GLY A 9 -22.24 -26.67 -42.21
N ARG A 10 -21.64 -27.49 -43.09
CA ARG A 10 -20.35 -28.16 -42.80
C ARG A 10 -19.13 -27.24 -42.83
N ARG A 11 -19.14 -26.20 -43.67
CA ARG A 11 -18.00 -25.27 -43.77
C ARG A 11 -17.91 -24.35 -42.56
N GLN A 12 -19.05 -23.90 -42.03
CA GLN A 12 -19.10 -23.05 -40.84
C GLN A 12 -18.58 -23.79 -39.58
N GLN A 13 -18.92 -25.07 -39.44
CA GLN A 13 -18.43 -25.90 -38.33
C GLN A 13 -16.92 -26.20 -38.43
N ALA A 14 -16.40 -26.45 -39.64
CA ALA A 14 -14.97 -26.67 -39.84
C ALA A 14 -14.14 -25.39 -39.56
N PHE A 15 -14.65 -24.22 -39.94
CA PHE A 15 -14.01 -22.93 -39.64
C PHE A 15 -13.96 -22.65 -38.14
N ALA A 16 -15.07 -22.86 -37.42
CA ALA A 16 -15.11 -22.68 -35.96
C ALA A 16 -14.12 -23.62 -35.25
N TYR A 17 -13.97 -24.86 -35.72
CA TYR A 17 -13.03 -25.82 -35.14
C TYR A 17 -11.56 -25.40 -35.33
N VAL A 18 -11.22 -24.90 -36.52
CA VAL A 18 -9.88 -24.38 -36.83
C VAL A 18 -9.58 -23.12 -36.03
N GLU A 19 -10.56 -22.23 -35.86
CA GLU A 19 -10.42 -20.99 -35.08
C GLU A 19 -10.17 -21.27 -33.59
N VAL A 20 -10.90 -22.24 -33.00
CA VAL A 20 -10.67 -22.66 -31.62
C VAL A 20 -9.28 -23.30 -31.46
N LEU A 21 -8.88 -24.18 -32.38
CA LEU A 21 -7.54 -24.79 -32.36
C LEU A 21 -6.42 -23.74 -32.47
N LEU A 22 -6.60 -22.77 -33.37
CA LEU A 22 -5.66 -21.67 -33.54
C LEU A 22 -5.57 -20.82 -32.28
N SER A 23 -6.72 -20.55 -31.64
CA SER A 23 -6.78 -19.77 -30.39
C SER A 23 -6.05 -20.48 -29.25
N VAL A 24 -6.27 -21.80 -29.08
CA VAL A 24 -5.58 -22.60 -28.06
C VAL A 24 -4.07 -22.64 -28.31
N LEU A 25 -3.65 -22.76 -29.57
CA LEU A 25 -2.25 -22.77 -29.95
C LEU A 25 -1.57 -21.41 -29.73
N LEU A 26 -2.25 -20.31 -30.03
CA LEU A 26 -1.75 -18.97 -29.72
C LEU A 26 -1.63 -18.75 -28.20
N LEU A 27 -2.63 -19.20 -27.45
CA LEU A 27 -2.65 -19.05 -25.99
C LEU A 27 -1.53 -19.87 -25.34
N SER A 28 -1.26 -21.09 -25.79
CA SER A 28 -0.17 -21.92 -25.24
C SER A 28 1.22 -21.31 -25.51
N VAL A 29 1.42 -20.71 -26.68
CA VAL A 29 2.69 -20.02 -27.04
C VAL A 29 2.87 -18.73 -26.24
N LEU A 30 1.79 -17.98 -26.00
CA LEU A 30 1.84 -16.72 -25.25
C LEU A 30 1.91 -16.92 -23.72
N LEU A 31 1.44 -18.06 -23.21
CA LEU A 31 1.37 -18.29 -21.77
C LEU A 31 2.76 -18.37 -21.11
N THR A 32 3.74 -18.98 -21.77
CA THR A 32 5.09 -19.14 -21.21
C THR A 32 5.80 -17.81 -20.96
N PRO A 33 5.94 -16.89 -21.94
CA PRO A 33 6.53 -15.58 -21.68
C PRO A 33 5.69 -14.71 -20.74
N ALA A 34 4.35 -14.87 -20.71
CA ALA A 34 3.50 -14.17 -19.76
C ALA A 34 3.77 -14.60 -18.30
N LEU A 35 3.93 -15.91 -18.05
CA LEU A 35 4.29 -16.43 -16.73
C LEU A 35 5.70 -16.02 -16.30
N GLN A 36 6.65 -15.99 -17.24
CA GLN A 36 8.00 -15.51 -16.97
C GLN A 36 8.02 -14.01 -16.62
N ALA A 37 7.30 -13.19 -17.39
CA ALA A 37 7.16 -11.76 -17.11
C ALA A 37 6.50 -11.51 -15.74
N LEU A 38 5.45 -12.27 -15.42
CA LEU A 38 4.79 -12.21 -14.11
C LEU A 38 5.75 -12.59 -12.98
N GLY A 39 6.52 -13.67 -13.15
CA GLY A 39 7.54 -14.09 -12.19
C GLY A 39 8.62 -13.03 -11.96
N THR A 40 9.11 -12.39 -13.03
CA THR A 40 10.07 -11.29 -12.92
C THR A 40 9.47 -10.05 -12.25
N GLY A 41 8.19 -9.76 -12.49
CA GLY A 41 7.48 -8.67 -11.82
C GLY A 41 7.33 -8.91 -10.32
N ILE A 42 6.95 -10.14 -9.92
CA ILE A 42 6.79 -10.52 -8.51
C ILE A 42 8.12 -10.49 -7.77
N LEU A 43 9.19 -11.02 -8.36
CA LEU A 43 10.53 -11.01 -7.74
C LEU A 43 11.10 -9.59 -7.66
N GLY A 44 10.83 -8.75 -8.67
CA GLY A 44 11.20 -7.34 -8.65
C GLY A 44 10.46 -6.53 -7.58
N SER A 45 9.18 -6.83 -7.32
CA SER A 45 8.38 -6.11 -6.32
C SER A 45 8.58 -6.63 -4.89
N GLY A 46 8.89 -7.91 -4.69
CA GLY A 46 9.04 -8.50 -3.36
C GLY A 46 10.13 -7.82 -2.53
N ASN A 47 11.26 -7.49 -3.17
CA ASN A 47 12.38 -6.82 -2.49
C ASN A 47 12.07 -5.37 -2.13
N THR A 48 11.27 -4.64 -2.92
CA THR A 48 10.94 -3.24 -2.63
C THR A 48 9.94 -3.15 -1.48
N VAL A 49 8.94 -4.02 -1.43
CA VAL A 49 7.94 -4.04 -0.35
C VAL A 49 8.57 -4.44 0.99
N ALA A 50 9.42 -5.48 1.00
CA ALA A 50 10.12 -5.89 2.22
C ALA A 50 11.05 -4.78 2.73
N ASN A 51 11.85 -4.18 1.86
CA ASN A 51 12.75 -3.08 2.24
C ASN A 51 11.98 -1.86 2.76
N ARG A 52 10.84 -1.53 2.15
CA ARG A 52 9.94 -0.46 2.61
C ARG A 52 9.40 -0.73 4.01
N HIS A 53 8.98 -1.97 4.28
CA HIS A 53 8.51 -2.33 5.61
C HIS A 53 9.63 -2.24 6.66
N PHE A 54 10.87 -2.65 6.33
CA PHE A 54 12.00 -2.49 7.24
C PHE A 54 12.34 -1.01 7.49
N ALA A 55 12.27 -0.16 6.46
CA ALA A 55 12.49 1.27 6.61
C ALA A 55 11.42 1.94 7.49
N LEU A 56 10.14 1.62 7.28
CA LEU A 56 9.04 2.08 8.15
C LEU A 56 9.26 1.67 9.60
N ARG A 57 9.63 0.41 9.82
CA ARG A 57 9.91 -0.11 11.15
C ARG A 57 11.11 0.59 11.79
N SER A 58 12.20 0.76 11.06
CA SER A 58 13.39 1.50 11.54
C SER A 58 13.04 2.94 11.92
N ARG A 59 12.18 3.61 11.14
CA ARG A 59 11.70 4.96 11.46
C ARG A 59 10.85 4.97 12.72
N LEU A 60 9.94 4.02 12.88
CA LEU A 60 9.20 3.90 14.13
C LEU A 60 10.13 3.66 15.31
N GLU A 61 11.09 2.76 15.20
CA GLU A 61 12.06 2.49 16.28
C GLU A 61 12.85 3.76 16.65
N GLU A 62 13.22 4.59 15.67
CA GLU A 62 13.85 5.90 15.91
C GLU A 62 12.93 6.91 16.62
N VAL A 63 11.66 6.99 16.21
CA VAL A 63 10.67 7.85 16.87
C VAL A 63 10.40 7.37 18.29
N LEU A 64 10.26 6.06 18.49
CA LEU A 64 10.03 5.44 19.79
C LEU A 64 11.24 5.52 20.73
N ALA A 65 12.45 5.65 20.20
CA ALA A 65 13.65 5.91 21.00
C ALA A 65 13.69 7.34 21.57
N THR A 66 12.83 8.24 21.07
CA THR A 66 12.71 9.60 21.60
C THR A 66 11.93 9.59 22.93
N PRO A 67 12.34 10.37 23.93
CA PRO A 67 11.60 10.51 25.18
C PRO A 67 10.14 10.92 24.95
N PHE A 68 9.21 10.32 25.71
CA PHE A 68 7.78 10.64 25.62
C PHE A 68 7.52 12.15 25.75
N GLY A 69 8.23 12.84 26.65
CA GLY A 69 8.05 14.28 26.87
C GLY A 69 8.26 15.12 25.62
N ASP A 70 9.25 14.77 24.80
CA ASP A 70 9.56 15.49 23.55
C ASP A 70 8.50 15.21 22.48
N LEU A 71 8.10 13.95 22.32
CA LEU A 71 7.00 13.57 21.42
C LEU A 71 5.68 14.23 21.83
N TYR A 72 5.43 14.31 23.13
CA TYR A 72 4.22 14.92 23.68
C TYR A 72 4.22 16.44 23.50
N ALA A 73 5.38 17.10 23.59
CA ALA A 73 5.53 18.52 23.35
C ALA A 73 5.13 18.92 21.91
N GLU A 74 5.40 18.06 20.91
CA GLU A 74 4.99 18.30 19.52
C GLU A 74 3.47 18.44 19.36
N THR A 75 2.69 17.75 20.19
CA THR A 75 1.21 17.87 20.16
C THR A 75 0.70 19.21 20.68
N TYR A 76 1.51 19.99 21.41
CA TYR A 76 1.16 21.34 21.85
C TYR A 76 1.46 22.42 20.80
N LEU A 77 2.17 22.07 19.72
CA LEU A 77 2.40 22.99 18.61
C LEU A 77 1.07 23.33 17.93
N SER A 78 0.98 24.53 17.36
CA SER A 78 -0.21 24.97 16.63
C SER A 78 -0.51 24.02 15.47
N GLY A 79 -1.66 23.35 15.52
CA GLY A 79 -2.07 22.35 14.53
C GLY A 79 -1.52 20.93 14.77
N GLY A 80 -0.63 20.74 15.75
CA GLY A 80 0.11 19.48 15.99
C GLY A 80 -0.77 18.31 16.44
N ASN A 81 -1.80 18.56 17.24
CA ASN A 81 -2.70 17.51 17.73
C ASN A 81 -3.85 17.21 16.75
N THR A 82 -3.54 16.72 15.56
CA THR A 82 -4.53 16.31 14.55
C THR A 82 -4.12 15.00 13.88
N THR A 83 -5.07 14.28 13.29
CA THR A 83 -4.81 13.02 12.57
C THR A 83 -4.06 13.20 11.25
N THR A 84 -3.83 14.45 10.82
CA THR A 84 -3.19 14.79 9.55
C THR A 84 -1.96 15.68 9.73
N SER A 85 -1.65 16.13 10.95
CA SER A 85 -0.48 16.97 11.18
C SER A 85 0.79 16.13 11.16
N LEU A 86 1.64 16.43 10.19
CA LEU A 86 2.95 15.83 10.07
C LEU A 86 3.91 16.48 11.07
N SER A 87 4.72 15.66 11.73
CA SER A 87 5.86 16.16 12.50
C SER A 87 6.99 16.52 11.56
N ALA A 88 7.28 17.82 11.45
CA ALA A 88 8.40 18.29 10.62
C ALA A 88 9.78 17.82 11.12
N ALA A 89 9.90 17.52 12.42
CA ALA A 89 11.16 17.04 13.00
C ALA A 89 11.40 15.54 12.73
N ARG A 90 10.33 14.77 12.46
CA ARG A 90 10.37 13.31 12.34
C ARG A 90 9.97 12.80 10.96
N SER A 91 9.48 13.68 10.10
CA SER A 91 9.15 13.38 8.70
C SER A 91 10.30 13.75 7.79
N ASP A 92 10.43 13.02 6.69
CA ASP A 92 11.35 13.38 5.63
C ASP A 92 10.93 14.70 4.95
N PRO A 93 11.88 15.44 4.36
CA PRO A 93 11.56 16.63 3.60
C PRO A 93 10.67 16.28 2.40
N VAL A 94 9.64 17.11 2.17
CA VAL A 94 8.68 16.91 1.08
C VAL A 94 9.39 16.83 -0.28
N GLY A 95 8.97 15.86 -1.10
CA GLY A 95 9.49 15.66 -2.45
C GLY A 95 10.72 14.75 -2.55
N THR A 96 11.14 14.12 -1.46
CA THR A 96 12.09 13.00 -1.52
C THR A 96 11.40 11.75 -2.13
N PRO A 97 12.11 10.96 -2.95
CA PRO A 97 11.65 9.63 -3.31
C PRO A 97 11.44 8.80 -2.04
N ASP A 98 10.32 8.07 -1.96
CA ASP A 98 9.97 7.26 -0.78
C ASP A 98 9.93 8.08 0.53
N CYS A 99 9.39 9.31 0.47
CA CYS A 99 9.19 10.20 1.62
C CYS A 99 8.39 9.51 2.75
N LEU A 100 9.05 9.30 3.89
CA LEU A 100 8.45 8.78 5.11
C LEU A 100 7.95 9.93 5.97
N VAL A 101 6.69 9.89 6.33
CA VAL A 101 6.05 10.91 7.16
C VAL A 101 5.55 10.31 8.46
N VAL A 102 5.63 11.09 9.53
CA VAL A 102 5.23 10.69 10.87
C VAL A 102 4.16 11.65 11.38
N VAL A 103 3.03 11.08 11.79
CA VAL A 103 1.92 11.78 12.41
C VAL A 103 1.84 11.36 13.87
N LEU A 104 1.73 12.33 14.77
CA LEU A 104 1.59 12.11 16.21
C LEU A 104 0.40 12.90 16.74
N TYR A 105 -0.44 12.27 17.54
CA TYR A 105 -1.53 12.96 18.23
C TYR A 105 -1.91 12.25 19.54
N ARG A 106 -2.60 12.97 20.42
CA ARG A 106 -3.05 12.45 21.71
C ARG A 106 -4.22 11.51 21.51
N TYR A 107 -4.13 10.34 22.12
CA TYR A 107 -5.10 9.27 21.94
C TYR A 107 -5.83 8.94 23.23
N ASP A 108 -7.12 8.70 23.13
CA ASP A 108 -7.93 8.24 24.24
C ASP A 108 -8.47 6.82 23.95
N ILE A 109 -8.12 5.87 24.81
CA ILE A 109 -8.55 4.48 24.73
C ILE A 109 -10.03 4.28 25.08
N ALA A 110 -10.63 5.20 25.86
CA ALA A 110 -12.03 5.10 26.24
C ALA A 110 -12.94 5.44 25.05
N THR A 111 -12.53 6.41 24.23
CA THR A 111 -13.27 6.88 23.06
C THR A 111 -12.74 6.34 21.74
N ASN A 112 -11.57 5.68 21.76
CA ASN A 112 -10.84 5.19 20.59
C ASN A 112 -10.61 6.27 19.52
N ALA A 113 -10.30 7.49 19.97
CA ALA A 113 -10.22 8.65 19.11
C ALA A 113 -9.13 9.63 19.53
N LEU A 114 -8.86 10.60 18.66
CA LEU A 114 -8.07 11.77 18.98
C LEU A 114 -8.74 12.58 20.10
N THR A 115 -7.95 13.03 21.06
CA THR A 115 -8.43 13.79 22.20
C THR A 115 -7.63 15.07 22.41
N GLY A 116 -8.25 16.12 22.93
CA GLY A 116 -7.53 17.31 23.40
C GLY A 116 -6.92 17.14 24.79
N ASN A 117 -7.41 16.17 25.56
CA ASN A 117 -7.05 15.96 26.95
C ASN A 117 -5.71 15.24 27.10
N ASP A 118 -5.05 15.43 28.25
CA ASP A 118 -3.88 14.64 28.61
C ASP A 118 -4.31 13.27 29.14
N THR A 119 -4.23 12.26 28.28
CA THR A 119 -4.45 10.84 28.62
C THR A 119 -3.15 10.11 28.95
N GLY A 120 -1.99 10.77 28.80
CA GLY A 120 -0.70 10.12 28.87
C GLY A 120 -0.45 9.10 27.75
N LEU A 121 -1.23 9.15 26.66
CA LEU A 121 -1.11 8.27 25.50
C LEU A 121 -0.99 9.08 24.20
N LEU A 122 -0.05 8.67 23.37
CA LEU A 122 0.19 9.18 22.03
C LEU A 122 -0.03 8.07 21.01
N TYR A 123 -0.75 8.40 19.95
CA TYR A 123 -0.77 7.61 18.75
C TYR A 123 0.33 8.09 17.82
N VAL A 124 1.14 7.16 17.33
CA VAL A 124 2.23 7.41 16.40
C VAL A 124 1.97 6.58 15.16
N ASN A 125 1.96 7.23 14.00
CA ASN A 125 1.82 6.56 12.71
C ASN A 125 2.91 7.02 11.76
N ALA A 126 3.67 6.07 11.23
CA ALA A 126 4.66 6.31 10.19
C ALA A 126 4.18 5.68 8.88
N TYR A 127 4.19 6.43 7.79
CA TYR A 127 3.74 5.94 6.48
C TYR A 127 4.49 6.61 5.34
N TYR A 128 4.45 6.00 4.16
CA TYR A 128 4.93 6.64 2.94
C TYR A 128 3.90 7.64 2.43
N GLU A 129 4.32 8.87 2.13
CA GLU A 129 3.44 9.92 1.62
C GLU A 129 2.63 9.45 0.39
N SER A 130 3.25 8.65 -0.48
CA SER A 130 2.64 8.09 -1.69
C SER A 130 1.58 7.01 -1.44
N GLU A 131 1.65 6.32 -0.30
CA GLU A 131 0.76 5.21 0.06
C GLU A 131 -0.37 5.66 1.02
N GLY A 132 -0.16 6.78 1.71
CA GLY A 132 -1.11 7.39 2.64
C GLY A 132 -1.17 6.68 4.00
N ALA A 133 -1.80 7.37 4.97
CA ALA A 133 -1.81 6.97 6.38
C ALA A 133 -2.46 5.61 6.67
N ALA A 134 -3.33 5.11 5.78
CA ALA A 134 -4.03 3.83 5.93
C ALA A 134 -3.12 2.61 5.73
N ASN A 135 -2.01 2.78 5.00
CA ASN A 135 -1.03 1.72 4.73
C ASN A 135 0.22 1.88 5.61
N GLY A 136 0.12 2.72 6.65
CA GLY A 136 1.20 3.00 7.59
C GLY A 136 1.39 1.93 8.65
N MET A 137 2.49 2.07 9.38
CA MET A 137 2.72 1.34 10.62
C MET A 137 2.40 2.27 11.79
N SER A 138 1.43 1.86 12.61
CA SER A 138 0.99 2.63 13.75
C SER A 138 1.24 1.91 15.07
N THR A 139 1.49 2.69 16.12
CA THR A 139 1.66 2.19 17.49
C THR A 139 1.15 3.21 18.52
N LEU A 140 0.93 2.73 19.74
CA LEU A 140 0.57 3.55 20.88
C LEU A 140 1.74 3.66 21.84
N VAL A 141 1.98 4.88 22.31
CA VAL A 141 3.09 5.25 23.17
C VAL A 141 2.52 5.86 24.43
N GLY A 142 2.75 5.23 25.58
CA GLY A 142 2.37 5.76 26.89
C GLY A 142 3.45 6.60 27.55
N ARG A 143 3.12 7.26 28.65
CA ARG A 143 4.11 7.92 29.52
C ARG A 143 4.90 6.93 30.40
N TRP A 144 4.36 5.73 30.60
CA TRP A 144 4.72 4.84 31.73
C TRP A 144 5.43 3.53 31.33
N TRP A 145 6.06 3.49 30.16
CA TRP A 145 6.75 2.31 29.61
C TRP A 145 8.20 2.65 29.26
#